data_AF-A0A5E3WM61-F1
#
_entry.id   AF-A0A5E3WM61-F1
#
_cell.length_a   1.000
_cell.length_b   1.000
_cell.length_c   1.000
_cell.angle_alpha   90.00
_cell.angle_beta   90.00
_cell.angle_gamma   90.00
#
_symmetry.space_group_name_H-M   'P 1'
#
loop_
_entity.id
_entity.type
_entity.pdbx_description
1 polymer ?
#
loop_
_entity_poly.entity_id
_entity_poly.type
_entity_poly.pdbx_seq_one_letter_code
_entity_poly.pdbx_strand_id
1 'polypeptide(L)'
;MIYDVTPDGGVARFNKWLEDELAGAAAKTPAEESMTEDTRNSFSVLADMERALLEAKAAHNAKAPILRLPVEILADIVFYTRDAWLSMTSRAVALDNPKLWTSLSDDATPSLAYLLKVALPRSRYMKISLSIRVDDKDKDTMAHLLRSLRSLEIHGKIPSEDPSAGLNAQLNPQHYYSSFRESIRVLRLNVSNDQNERVLLHLDPLPNVRELSLTGSAINWKGAIYHKLTRLTLALITPPPSAPQLRGLLKRAQRLRYLKLDRTPVTPEAGNPFLLPDNLQTIDIIAPALDFAQSLSPSRRLPIAFPLRMMKPTKPGSKRSPMARSRYAPCCNQHSVHLQHRRSRR
;
A
#
# COMPACT_ATOMS: atom_id res chain seq x y z
N MET A 1 -1.01 7.09 -26.35
CA MET A 1 -1.24 8.54 -26.47
C MET A 1 -0.60 9.20 -25.26
N ILE A 2 0.58 9.80 -25.43
CA ILE A 2 1.32 10.50 -24.37
C ILE A 2 0.89 11.97 -24.46
N TYR A 3 0.31 12.51 -23.39
CA TYR A 3 -0.11 13.91 -23.34
C TYR A 3 1.06 14.75 -22.85
N ASP A 4 1.44 15.74 -23.66
CA ASP A 4 2.41 16.77 -23.32
C ASP A 4 1.64 17.95 -22.70
N VAL A 5 1.90 18.35 -21.45
CA VAL A 5 1.01 19.28 -20.71
C VAL A 5 1.78 20.38 -19.99
N THR A 6 1.49 21.62 -20.40
CA THR A 6 1.97 22.88 -19.80
C THR A 6 0.90 23.51 -18.89
N PRO A 7 1.28 24.44 -17.99
CA PRO A 7 0.47 24.88 -16.83
C PRO A 7 -0.91 25.46 -17.15
N ASP A 8 -1.10 26.04 -18.33
CA ASP A 8 -2.35 26.71 -18.73
C ASP A 8 -3.28 25.80 -19.56
N GLY A 9 -2.87 24.55 -19.84
CA GLY A 9 -3.41 23.76 -20.95
C GLY A 9 -4.42 22.66 -20.60
N GLY A 10 -4.53 22.21 -19.35
CA GLY A 10 -5.29 20.99 -19.05
C GLY A 10 -6.80 21.12 -19.32
N VAL A 11 -7.43 22.17 -18.78
CA VAL A 11 -8.87 22.42 -18.93
C VAL A 11 -9.19 22.96 -20.33
N ALA A 12 -8.37 23.88 -20.84
CA ALA A 12 -8.54 24.43 -22.19
C ALA A 12 -8.37 23.36 -23.28
N ARG A 13 -7.39 22.44 -23.15
CA ARG A 13 -7.23 21.32 -24.08
C ARG A 13 -8.26 20.22 -23.87
N PHE A 14 -8.73 19.99 -22.64
CA PHE A 14 -9.85 19.07 -22.42
C PHE A 14 -11.12 19.60 -23.08
N ASN A 15 -11.43 20.89 -22.91
CA ASN A 15 -12.56 21.53 -23.57
C ASN A 15 -12.38 21.54 -25.09
N LYS A 16 -11.19 21.86 -25.59
CA LYS A 16 -10.88 21.79 -27.03
C LYS A 16 -11.00 20.37 -27.58
N TRP A 17 -10.50 19.35 -26.87
CA TRP A 17 -10.68 17.94 -27.25
C TRP A 17 -12.16 17.54 -27.23
N LEU A 18 -12.94 18.06 -26.29
CA LEU A 18 -14.38 17.81 -26.20
C LEU A 18 -15.11 18.48 -27.37
N GLU A 19 -14.71 19.70 -27.75
CA GLU A 19 -15.17 20.41 -28.95
C GLU A 19 -14.79 19.65 -30.22
N ASP A 20 -13.55 19.13 -30.30
CA ASP A 20 -13.04 18.36 -31.43
C ASP A 20 -13.73 16.99 -31.57
N GLU A 21 -14.05 16.29 -30.47
CA GLU A 21 -14.86 15.06 -30.52
C GLU A 21 -16.35 15.34 -30.76
N LEU A 22 -16.91 16.45 -30.26
CA LEU A 22 -18.27 16.87 -30.64
C LEU A 22 -18.36 17.17 -32.14
N ALA A 23 -17.33 17.80 -32.71
CA ALA A 23 -17.21 18.03 -34.14
C ALA A 23 -16.94 16.73 -34.93
N GLY A 24 -16.14 15.82 -34.38
CA GLY A 24 -15.73 14.56 -35.00
C GLY A 24 -16.77 13.43 -34.91
N ALA A 25 -17.63 13.41 -33.89
CA ALA A 25 -18.73 12.46 -33.73
C ALA A 25 -19.77 12.60 -34.86
N ALA A 26 -19.85 13.77 -35.50
CA ALA A 26 -20.65 13.97 -36.71
C ALA A 26 -20.02 13.34 -37.98
N ALA A 27 -18.71 13.01 -37.96
CA ALA A 27 -17.94 12.60 -39.12
C ALA A 27 -17.51 11.11 -39.13
N LYS A 28 -17.63 10.39 -38.01
CA LYS A 28 -17.27 8.97 -37.88
C LYS A 28 -18.44 8.02 -38.16
N THR A 29 -19.20 8.25 -39.22
CA THR A 29 -20.17 7.25 -39.71
C THR A 29 -19.39 6.20 -40.53
N PRO A 30 -19.44 4.90 -40.19
CA PRO A 30 -18.71 3.89 -40.94
C PRO A 30 -19.19 3.83 -42.41
N ALA A 31 -18.28 3.54 -43.34
CA ALA A 31 -18.56 3.45 -44.77
C ALA A 31 -19.75 2.50 -45.03
N GLU A 32 -20.81 3.06 -45.61
CA GLU A 32 -22.19 2.57 -45.58
C GLU A 32 -22.50 1.30 -46.39
N GLU A 33 -21.50 0.65 -46.97
CA GLU A 33 -21.73 -0.28 -48.09
C GLU A 33 -22.31 -1.65 -47.70
N SER A 34 -22.49 -1.97 -46.40
CA SER A 34 -23.15 -3.25 -46.01
C SER A 34 -23.95 -3.24 -44.71
N MET A 35 -24.31 -2.07 -44.16
CA MET A 35 -25.10 -2.01 -42.92
C MET A 35 -26.60 -2.14 -43.16
N THR A 36 -27.26 -3.02 -42.40
CA THR A 36 -28.72 -3.11 -42.39
C THR A 36 -29.33 -1.86 -41.76
N GLU A 37 -30.54 -1.49 -42.18
CA GLU A 37 -31.25 -0.30 -41.71
C GLU A 37 -31.37 -0.24 -40.18
N ASP A 38 -31.62 -1.39 -39.54
CA ASP A 38 -31.66 -1.52 -38.07
C ASP A 38 -30.33 -1.18 -37.40
N THR A 39 -29.20 -1.57 -38.00
CA THR A 39 -27.88 -1.23 -37.47
C THR A 39 -27.58 0.25 -37.66
N ARG A 40 -27.91 0.84 -38.82
CA ARG A 40 -27.77 2.29 -39.06
C ARG A 40 -28.57 3.11 -38.05
N ASN A 41 -29.82 2.70 -37.77
CA ASN A 41 -30.67 3.33 -36.76
C ASN A 41 -30.12 3.17 -35.34
N SER A 42 -29.51 2.02 -35.03
CA SER A 42 -28.86 1.81 -33.73
C SER A 42 -27.63 2.71 -33.54
N PHE A 43 -26.83 2.90 -34.59
CA PHE A 43 -25.65 3.79 -34.54
C PHE A 43 -26.04 5.27 -34.45
N SER A 44 -27.10 5.70 -35.14
CA SER A 44 -27.58 7.09 -35.02
C SER A 44 -28.09 7.39 -33.61
N VAL A 45 -28.87 6.48 -33.01
CA VAL A 45 -29.35 6.62 -31.62
C VAL A 45 -28.18 6.69 -30.64
N LEU A 46 -27.15 5.84 -30.81
CA LEU A 46 -25.95 5.89 -29.96
C LEU A 46 -25.19 7.22 -30.11
N ALA A 47 -25.03 7.72 -31.34
CA ALA A 47 -24.37 9.00 -31.59
C ALA A 47 -25.14 10.18 -30.98
N ASP A 48 -26.47 10.17 -31.05
CA ASP A 48 -27.32 11.20 -30.44
C ASP A 48 -27.27 11.14 -28.90
N MET A 49 -27.26 9.94 -28.32
CA MET A 49 -27.08 9.75 -26.87
C MET A 49 -25.70 10.23 -26.41
N GLU A 50 -24.63 9.95 -27.16
CA GLU A 50 -23.27 10.41 -26.87
C GLU A 50 -23.20 11.96 -26.92
N ARG A 51 -23.79 12.58 -27.95
CA ARG A 51 -23.87 14.04 -28.07
C ARG A 51 -24.61 14.68 -26.89
N ALA A 52 -25.79 14.16 -26.55
CA ALA A 52 -26.58 14.66 -25.42
C ALA A 52 -25.83 14.55 -24.09
N LEU A 53 -25.07 13.47 -23.89
CA LEU A 53 -24.25 13.28 -22.69
C LEU A 53 -23.08 14.29 -22.64
N LEU A 54 -22.41 14.53 -23.76
CA LEU A 54 -21.34 15.52 -23.85
C LEU A 54 -21.85 16.96 -23.60
N GLU A 55 -23.00 17.32 -24.17
CA GLU A 55 -23.66 18.61 -23.93
C GLU A 55 -24.06 18.80 -22.47
N ALA A 56 -24.69 17.78 -21.86
CA ALA A 56 -25.05 17.81 -20.44
C ALA A 56 -23.81 17.96 -19.54
N LYS A 57 -22.70 17.30 -19.89
CA LYS A 57 -21.43 17.42 -19.17
C LYS A 57 -20.80 18.81 -19.31
N ALA A 58 -20.84 19.40 -20.50
CA ALA A 58 -20.39 20.77 -20.73
C ALA A 58 -21.22 21.77 -19.91
N ALA A 59 -22.55 21.64 -19.93
CA ALA A 59 -23.47 22.47 -19.15
C ALA A 59 -23.25 22.32 -17.63
N HIS A 60 -23.04 21.09 -17.15
CA HIS A 60 -22.70 20.82 -15.75
C HIS A 60 -21.36 21.49 -15.36
N ASN A 61 -20.31 21.31 -16.17
CA ASN A 61 -19.00 21.89 -15.90
C ASN A 61 -19.03 23.43 -15.92
N ALA A 62 -19.83 24.02 -16.80
CA ALA A 62 -20.03 25.47 -16.83
C ALA A 62 -20.68 25.98 -15.54
N LYS A 63 -21.57 25.21 -14.91
CA LYS A 63 -22.29 25.60 -13.68
C LYS A 63 -21.52 25.25 -12.39
N ALA A 64 -20.60 24.31 -12.42
CA ALA A 64 -19.84 23.88 -11.24
C ALA A 64 -18.74 24.89 -10.85
N PRO A 65 -18.88 25.64 -9.74
CA PRO A 65 -17.93 26.71 -9.39
C PRO A 65 -16.52 26.19 -9.10
N ILE A 66 -16.43 24.98 -8.53
CA ILE A 66 -15.18 24.32 -8.18
C ILE A 66 -14.31 24.07 -9.42
N LEU A 67 -14.91 23.75 -10.58
CA LEU A 67 -14.14 23.45 -11.79
C LEU A 67 -13.56 24.70 -12.48
N ARG A 68 -13.93 25.90 -12.02
CA ARG A 68 -13.38 27.17 -12.50
C ARG A 68 -12.19 27.67 -11.66
N LEU A 69 -11.84 26.95 -10.59
CA LEU A 69 -10.72 27.32 -9.73
C LEU A 69 -9.39 27.14 -10.48
N PRO A 70 -8.37 27.98 -10.20
CA PRO A 70 -7.01 27.78 -10.67
C PRO A 70 -6.50 26.37 -10.37
N VAL A 71 -5.64 25.86 -11.25
CA VAL A 71 -5.09 24.49 -11.16
C VAL A 71 -4.33 24.26 -9.85
N GLU A 72 -3.68 25.30 -9.32
CA GLU A 72 -2.96 25.27 -8.05
C GLU A 72 -3.91 25.03 -6.88
N ILE A 73 -5.03 25.77 -6.85
CA ILE A 73 -6.04 25.65 -5.80
C ILE A 73 -6.73 24.28 -5.89
N LEU A 74 -7.02 23.81 -7.11
CA LEU A 74 -7.57 22.47 -7.32
C LEU A 74 -6.58 21.37 -6.87
N ALA A 75 -5.29 21.54 -7.14
CA ALA A 75 -4.29 20.58 -6.70
C ALA A 75 -4.18 20.54 -5.17
N ASP A 76 -4.24 21.69 -4.50
CA ASP A 76 -4.27 21.75 -3.04
C ASP A 76 -5.53 21.10 -2.48
N ILE A 77 -6.71 21.39 -3.05
CA ILE A 77 -7.97 20.72 -2.66
C ILE A 77 -7.82 19.20 -2.81
N VAL A 78 -7.31 18.73 -3.96
CA VAL A 78 -7.10 17.30 -4.23
C VAL A 78 -6.09 16.69 -3.25
N PHE A 79 -5.05 17.42 -2.85
CA PHE A 79 -4.09 16.98 -1.85
C PHE A 79 -4.77 16.68 -0.50
N TYR A 80 -5.78 17.49 -0.13
CA TYR A 80 -6.54 17.30 1.11
C TYR A 80 -7.64 16.23 0.99
N THR A 81 -8.16 15.95 -0.21
CA THR A 81 -9.27 14.99 -0.42
C THR A 81 -8.80 13.61 -0.87
N ARG A 82 -7.65 13.13 -0.36
CA ARG A 82 -6.88 11.93 -0.80
C ARG A 82 -7.66 10.70 -1.30
N ASP A 83 -8.87 10.46 -0.83
CA ASP A 83 -9.68 9.26 -1.12
C ASP A 83 -10.97 9.54 -1.93
N ALA A 84 -11.17 10.76 -2.44
CA ALA A 84 -12.36 11.09 -3.21
C ALA A 84 -12.26 10.59 -4.66
N TRP A 85 -13.34 10.00 -5.18
CA TRP A 85 -13.48 9.69 -6.59
C TRP A 85 -13.51 11.00 -7.38
N LEU A 86 -12.36 11.34 -7.97
CA LEU A 86 -12.16 12.61 -8.66
C LEU A 86 -12.91 12.63 -10.00
N SER A 87 -13.51 13.79 -10.31
CA SER A 87 -14.01 14.09 -11.65
C SER A 87 -12.85 14.04 -12.68
N MET A 88 -13.17 13.90 -13.97
CA MET A 88 -12.16 13.86 -15.05
C MET A 88 -11.21 15.08 -15.03
N THR A 89 -11.72 16.26 -14.68
CA THR A 89 -10.95 17.51 -14.59
C THR A 89 -9.99 17.47 -13.41
N SER A 90 -10.47 17.05 -12.24
CA SER A 90 -9.63 16.86 -11.05
C SER A 90 -8.58 15.76 -11.26
N ARG A 91 -8.86 14.76 -12.09
CA ARG A 91 -7.89 13.75 -12.51
C ARG A 91 -6.78 14.34 -13.36
N ALA A 92 -7.07 15.22 -14.31
CA ALA A 92 -6.04 15.89 -15.11
C ALA A 92 -5.10 16.73 -14.23
N VAL A 93 -5.67 17.54 -13.34
CA VAL A 93 -4.90 18.31 -12.33
C VAL A 93 -4.05 17.39 -11.45
N ALA A 94 -4.61 16.25 -11.02
CA ALA A 94 -3.87 15.27 -10.25
C ALA A 94 -2.67 14.73 -11.02
N LEU A 95 -2.85 14.40 -12.30
CA LEU A 95 -1.79 13.84 -13.16
C LEU A 95 -0.65 14.81 -13.45
N ASP A 96 -0.91 16.11 -13.52
CA ASP A 96 0.14 17.09 -13.87
C ASP A 96 0.92 17.62 -12.67
N ASN A 97 0.46 17.36 -11.43
CA ASN A 97 1.15 17.83 -10.24
C ASN A 97 1.97 16.70 -9.55
N PRO A 98 3.32 16.69 -9.69
CA PRO A 98 4.17 15.63 -9.12
C PRO A 98 4.11 15.54 -7.59
N LYS A 99 3.72 16.62 -6.90
CA LYS A 99 3.63 16.63 -5.42
C LYS A 99 2.50 15.74 -4.91
N LEU A 100 1.46 15.54 -5.72
CA LEU A 100 0.32 14.69 -5.37
C LEU A 100 0.69 13.20 -5.41
N TRP A 101 1.74 12.82 -6.13
CA TRP A 101 2.22 11.44 -6.30
C TRP A 101 3.33 11.05 -5.31
N THR A 102 3.43 11.76 -4.18
CA THR A 102 4.46 11.52 -3.15
C THR A 102 4.12 10.38 -2.20
N SER A 103 2.85 9.96 -2.15
CA SER A 103 2.37 8.85 -1.35
C SER A 103 1.47 7.98 -2.21
N LEU A 104 1.89 6.75 -2.44
CA LEU A 104 1.21 5.77 -3.29
C LEU A 104 0.89 4.55 -2.44
N SER A 105 -0.32 4.02 -2.60
CA SER A 105 -0.76 2.77 -1.99
C SER A 105 -1.57 2.00 -3.01
N ASP A 106 -1.49 0.67 -2.99
CA ASP A 106 -2.32 -0.22 -3.80
C ASP A 106 -3.57 -0.72 -3.06
N ASP A 107 -3.73 -0.40 -1.77
CA ASP A 107 -4.90 -0.78 -0.97
C ASP A 107 -6.17 -0.06 -1.45
N ALA A 108 -6.01 1.17 -1.94
CA ALA A 108 -7.03 1.91 -2.66
C ALA A 108 -6.76 1.74 -4.15
N THR A 109 -7.73 1.19 -4.90
CA THR A 109 -7.70 1.18 -6.37
C THR A 109 -7.10 2.49 -6.88
N PRO A 110 -5.91 2.44 -7.50
CA PRO A 110 -5.68 1.71 -8.74
C PRO A 110 -4.74 0.50 -8.65
N SER A 111 -4.73 -0.34 -9.69
CA SER A 111 -3.87 -1.53 -9.78
C SER A 111 -2.38 -1.18 -9.74
N LEU A 112 -1.52 -2.10 -9.30
CA LEU A 112 -0.06 -1.90 -9.29
C LEU A 112 0.47 -1.50 -10.68
N ALA A 113 -0.10 -2.07 -11.75
CA ALA A 113 0.23 -1.69 -13.13
C ALA A 113 0.00 -0.20 -13.41
N TYR A 114 -1.05 0.41 -12.84
CA TYR A 114 -1.28 1.85 -12.95
C TYR A 114 -0.24 2.64 -12.15
N LEU A 115 0.06 2.23 -10.92
CA LEU A 115 1.09 2.88 -10.12
C LEU A 115 2.41 2.92 -10.90
N LEU A 116 2.81 1.77 -11.45
CA LEU A 116 4.03 1.58 -12.23
C LEU A 116 4.08 2.39 -13.52
N LYS A 117 3.02 2.32 -14.33
CA LYS A 117 3.02 2.88 -15.68
C LYS A 117 2.63 4.36 -15.72
N VAL A 118 1.91 4.84 -14.71
CA VAL A 118 1.25 6.15 -14.74
C VAL A 118 1.71 7.05 -13.59
N ALA A 119 1.71 6.56 -12.35
CA ALA A 119 2.02 7.40 -11.17
C ALA A 119 3.53 7.62 -10.99
N LEU A 120 4.31 6.54 -10.99
CA LEU A 120 5.75 6.59 -10.70
C LEU A 120 6.60 7.36 -11.73
N PRO A 121 6.35 7.27 -13.05
CA PRO A 121 7.09 8.07 -14.02
C PRO A 121 6.93 9.59 -13.78
N ARG A 122 5.82 10.00 -13.17
CA ARG A 122 5.52 11.41 -12.87
C ARG A 122 6.13 11.90 -11.56
N SER A 123 6.52 10.98 -10.68
CA SER A 123 7.18 11.29 -9.41
C SER A 123 8.69 11.04 -9.42
N ARG A 124 9.31 10.89 -10.61
CA ARG A 124 10.75 10.58 -10.79
C ARG A 124 11.73 11.47 -10.01
N TYR A 125 11.36 12.73 -9.76
CA TYR A 125 12.20 13.70 -9.04
C TYR A 125 11.78 13.89 -7.58
N MET A 126 10.73 13.20 -7.14
CA MET A 126 10.17 13.30 -5.81
C MET A 126 10.59 12.10 -4.96
N LYS A 127 10.58 12.33 -3.65
CA LYS A 127 10.78 11.26 -2.68
C LYS A 127 9.45 10.59 -2.42
N ILE A 128 9.32 9.35 -2.88
CA ILE A 128 8.05 8.63 -2.84
C ILE A 128 7.96 7.78 -1.58
N SER A 129 6.77 7.77 -0.99
CA SER A 129 6.32 6.78 -0.02
C SER A 129 5.40 5.80 -0.73
N LEU A 130 5.73 4.52 -0.70
CA LEU A 130 5.00 3.50 -1.43
C LEU A 130 4.58 2.39 -0.47
N SER A 131 3.30 2.07 -0.46
CA SER A 131 2.70 0.95 0.25
C SER A 131 2.19 -0.05 -0.79
N ILE A 132 2.66 -1.30 -0.70
CA ILE A 132 2.30 -2.36 -1.65
C ILE A 132 1.88 -3.60 -0.88
N ARG A 133 0.73 -4.12 -1.25
CA ARG A 133 0.32 -5.48 -1.00
C ARG A 133 0.96 -6.42 -2.03
N VAL A 134 1.91 -7.22 -1.57
CA VAL A 134 2.56 -8.19 -2.47
C VAL A 134 1.62 -9.35 -2.72
N ASP A 135 1.22 -9.48 -3.98
CA ASP A 135 0.56 -10.66 -4.53
C ASP A 135 1.46 -11.30 -5.62
N ASP A 136 1.14 -12.52 -6.02
CA ASP A 136 2.02 -13.40 -6.81
C ASP A 136 2.42 -12.83 -8.19
N LYS A 137 1.59 -11.95 -8.74
CA LYS A 137 1.70 -11.43 -10.12
C LYS A 137 2.72 -10.30 -10.28
N ASP A 138 3.27 -9.81 -9.18
CA ASP A 138 3.91 -8.49 -9.15
C ASP A 138 5.43 -8.53 -8.90
N LYS A 139 6.02 -9.73 -8.88
CA LYS A 139 7.43 -9.94 -8.51
C LYS A 139 8.42 -9.20 -9.43
N ASP A 140 8.24 -9.23 -10.74
CA ASP A 140 9.23 -8.65 -11.65
C ASP A 140 9.18 -7.12 -11.74
N THR A 141 8.08 -6.51 -11.30
CA THR A 141 7.87 -5.06 -11.44
C THR A 141 8.42 -4.23 -10.29
N MET A 142 8.66 -4.85 -9.12
CA MET A 142 9.16 -4.13 -7.95
C MET A 142 10.57 -3.57 -8.11
N ALA A 143 11.45 -4.22 -8.88
CA ALA A 143 12.85 -3.81 -9.02
C ALA A 143 12.99 -2.36 -9.56
N HIS A 144 12.16 -1.98 -10.52
CA HIS A 144 12.18 -0.63 -11.10
C HIS A 144 11.70 0.46 -10.13
N LEU A 145 10.84 0.11 -9.18
CA LEU A 145 10.26 1.03 -8.19
C LEU A 145 11.32 1.54 -7.23
N LEU A 146 12.17 0.62 -6.77
CA LEU A 146 13.04 0.82 -5.61
C LEU A 146 14.05 1.98 -5.81
N ARG A 147 14.39 2.37 -7.04
CA ARG A 147 15.40 3.42 -7.28
C ARG A 147 15.08 4.78 -6.64
N SER A 148 13.81 5.16 -6.56
CA SER A 148 13.38 6.50 -6.12
C SER A 148 12.67 6.53 -4.77
N LEU A 149 12.50 5.38 -4.12
CA LEU A 149 11.71 5.29 -2.89
C LEU A 149 12.47 5.82 -1.70
N ARG A 150 11.81 6.69 -0.93
CA ARG A 150 12.28 7.13 0.38
C ARG A 150 11.60 6.32 1.50
N SER A 151 10.35 5.94 1.30
CA SER A 151 9.59 5.11 2.22
C SER A 151 8.98 3.94 1.47
N LEU A 152 9.12 2.75 2.03
CA LEU A 152 8.56 1.53 1.48
C LEU A 152 7.84 0.77 2.59
N GLU A 153 6.58 0.48 2.36
CA GLU A 153 5.75 -0.36 3.19
C GLU A 153 5.28 -1.55 2.36
N ILE A 154 5.60 -2.76 2.82
CA ILE A 154 5.21 -4.00 2.17
C ILE A 154 4.36 -4.79 3.14
N HIS A 155 3.15 -5.13 2.73
CA HIS A 155 2.25 -6.00 3.48
C HIS A 155 1.67 -7.10 2.60
N GLY A 156 1.04 -8.11 3.21
CA GLY A 156 0.33 -9.17 2.48
C GLY A 156 0.99 -10.54 2.58
N LYS A 157 0.64 -11.40 1.61
CA LYS A 157 0.99 -12.83 1.61
C LYS A 157 1.86 -13.16 0.41
N ILE A 158 3.04 -13.72 0.66
CA ILE A 158 3.90 -14.29 -0.38
C ILE A 158 3.60 -15.79 -0.49
N PRO A 159 3.50 -16.38 -1.70
CA PRO A 159 3.30 -17.82 -1.83
C PRO A 159 4.48 -18.63 -1.28
N SER A 160 4.19 -19.85 -0.80
CA SER A 160 5.12 -20.71 -0.08
C SER A 160 6.25 -21.31 -0.91
N GLU A 161 6.16 -21.33 -2.24
CA GLU A 161 7.13 -22.06 -3.08
C GLU A 161 8.55 -21.51 -2.97
N ASP A 162 8.71 -20.20 -2.70
CA ASP A 162 9.96 -19.60 -2.20
C ASP A 162 9.69 -18.17 -1.68
N PRO A 163 9.12 -18.03 -0.47
CA PRO A 163 8.62 -16.74 -0.02
C PRO A 163 9.75 -15.74 0.24
N SER A 164 10.97 -16.24 0.44
CA SER A 164 12.12 -15.44 0.83
C SER A 164 12.96 -15.04 -0.37
N ALA A 165 13.28 -15.93 -1.32
CA ALA A 165 14.26 -15.61 -2.36
C ALA A 165 13.76 -14.52 -3.31
N GLY A 166 12.48 -14.53 -3.70
CA GLY A 166 11.93 -13.51 -4.60
C GLY A 166 12.00 -12.11 -4.00
N LEU A 167 11.51 -11.94 -2.76
CA LEU A 167 11.54 -10.65 -2.08
C LEU A 167 12.97 -10.24 -1.70
N ASN A 168 13.82 -11.19 -1.30
CA ASN A 168 15.23 -10.92 -1.01
C ASN A 168 16.02 -10.52 -2.25
N ALA A 169 15.73 -11.11 -3.42
CA ALA A 169 16.38 -10.73 -4.68
C ALA A 169 16.00 -9.31 -5.10
N GLN A 170 14.75 -8.90 -4.85
CA GLN A 170 14.29 -7.53 -5.13
C GLN A 170 14.86 -6.50 -4.15
N LEU A 171 14.90 -6.83 -2.85
CA LEU A 171 15.38 -5.90 -1.82
C LEU A 171 16.91 -5.88 -1.69
N ASN A 172 17.61 -6.92 -2.15
CA ASN A 172 19.06 -6.99 -2.23
C ASN A 172 19.57 -7.25 -3.66
N PRO A 173 19.39 -6.31 -4.61
CA PRO A 173 19.90 -6.54 -5.94
C PRO A 173 21.43 -6.50 -5.90
N GLN A 174 22.08 -7.66 -6.07
CA GLN A 174 23.53 -7.80 -5.94
C GLN A 174 24.33 -6.91 -6.90
N HIS A 175 23.72 -6.40 -7.98
CA HIS A 175 24.48 -5.72 -9.04
C HIS A 175 23.87 -4.44 -9.65
N TYR A 176 22.63 -4.04 -9.36
CA TYR A 176 21.95 -3.02 -10.20
C TYR A 176 21.27 -1.83 -9.49
N TYR A 177 21.17 -1.82 -8.16
CA TYR A 177 20.33 -0.84 -7.44
C TYR A 177 20.95 -0.31 -6.14
N SER A 178 22.22 0.10 -6.18
CA SER A 178 22.86 0.83 -5.05
C SER A 178 22.02 2.03 -4.59
N SER A 179 21.35 2.70 -5.54
CA SER A 179 20.53 3.88 -5.28
C SER A 179 19.38 3.64 -4.30
N PHE A 180 18.71 2.48 -4.32
CA PHE A 180 17.63 2.18 -3.36
C PHE A 180 18.16 2.13 -1.92
N ARG A 181 19.24 1.37 -1.71
CA ARG A 181 19.85 1.20 -0.38
C ARG A 181 20.35 2.53 0.18
N GLU A 182 20.77 3.42 -0.71
CA GLU A 182 21.21 4.77 -0.36
C GLU A 182 20.05 5.76 -0.17
N SER A 183 18.92 5.58 -0.83
CA SER A 183 17.78 6.52 -0.83
C SER A 183 16.73 6.20 0.24
N ILE A 184 16.54 4.93 0.57
CA ILE A 184 15.53 4.49 1.53
C ILE A 184 15.81 5.06 2.93
N ARG A 185 14.74 5.55 3.58
CA ARG A 185 14.77 6.13 4.93
C ARG A 185 13.76 5.46 5.86
N VAL A 186 12.65 4.96 5.33
CA VAL A 186 11.61 4.28 6.10
C VAL A 186 11.33 2.94 5.44
N LEU A 187 11.44 1.86 6.20
CA LEU A 187 11.12 0.51 5.72
C LEU A 187 10.16 -0.16 6.70
N ARG A 188 9.02 -0.60 6.20
CA ARG A 188 7.99 -1.31 6.97
C ARG A 188 7.66 -2.61 6.27
N LEU A 189 7.83 -3.73 6.95
CA LEU A 189 7.60 -5.05 6.40
C LEU A 189 6.64 -5.80 7.31
N ASN A 190 5.48 -6.17 6.76
CA ASN A 190 4.47 -6.98 7.43
C ASN A 190 4.02 -8.09 6.47
N VAL A 191 4.89 -9.06 6.28
CA VAL A 191 4.72 -10.09 5.28
C VAL A 191 4.57 -11.45 5.95
N SER A 192 3.67 -12.27 5.43
CA SER A 192 3.52 -13.67 5.78
C SER A 192 3.54 -14.52 4.52
N ASN A 193 3.67 -15.84 4.65
CA ASN A 193 3.34 -16.72 3.55
C ASN A 193 1.81 -16.93 3.42
N ASP A 194 1.39 -17.71 2.44
CA ASP A 194 0.01 -18.16 2.23
C ASP A 194 -0.59 -18.87 3.46
N GLN A 195 0.24 -19.66 4.16
CA GLN A 195 -0.06 -20.36 5.42
C GLN A 195 -0.07 -19.43 6.65
N ASN A 196 0.10 -18.11 6.47
CA ASN A 196 0.26 -17.10 7.52
C ASN A 196 1.52 -17.27 8.40
N GLU A 197 2.44 -18.14 8.02
CA GLU A 197 3.74 -18.23 8.66
C GLU A 197 4.59 -17.01 8.28
N ARG A 198 5.55 -16.68 9.14
CA ARG A 198 6.35 -15.47 8.96
C ARG A 198 7.57 -15.78 8.10
N VAL A 199 7.89 -14.87 7.18
CA VAL A 199 8.97 -15.04 6.21
C VAL A 199 10.27 -14.46 6.76
N LEU A 200 11.35 -15.26 6.75
CA LEU A 200 12.70 -14.77 7.06
C LEU A 200 13.25 -14.00 5.85
N LEU A 201 13.67 -12.75 6.06
CA LEU A 201 14.21 -11.89 5.03
C LEU A 201 15.72 -11.75 5.21
N HIS A 202 16.49 -12.14 4.21
CA HIS A 202 17.94 -11.99 4.19
C HIS A 202 18.32 -10.60 3.70
N LEU A 203 17.88 -9.55 4.41
CA LEU A 203 18.19 -8.17 4.05
C LEU A 203 19.62 -7.81 4.42
N ASP A 204 20.35 -7.30 3.43
CA ASP A 204 21.64 -6.67 3.62
C ASP A 204 21.47 -5.33 4.37
N PRO A 205 22.57 -4.77 4.93
CA PRO A 205 22.52 -3.54 5.70
C PRO A 205 21.92 -2.37 4.90
N LEU A 206 20.98 -1.64 5.48
CA LEU A 206 20.38 -0.45 4.88
C LEU A 206 20.93 0.81 5.58
N PRO A 207 22.07 1.35 5.13
CA PRO A 207 22.88 2.28 5.93
C PRO A 207 22.20 3.60 6.24
N ASN A 208 21.21 4.00 5.43
CA ASN A 208 20.52 5.27 5.59
C ASN A 208 19.11 5.18 6.18
N VAL A 209 18.65 3.99 6.57
CA VAL A 209 17.35 3.80 7.19
C VAL A 209 17.29 4.52 8.53
N ARG A 210 16.22 5.30 8.71
CA ARG A 210 15.88 6.06 9.91
C ARG A 210 14.72 5.44 10.68
N GLU A 211 13.81 4.77 9.98
CA GLU A 211 12.69 4.03 10.58
C GLU A 211 12.65 2.63 10.00
N LEU A 212 12.71 1.64 10.89
CA LEU A 212 12.57 0.23 10.54
C LEU A 212 11.42 -0.35 11.36
N SER A 213 10.40 -0.86 10.67
CA SER A 213 9.29 -1.59 11.27
C SER A 213 9.24 -2.99 10.68
N LEU A 214 9.39 -4.00 11.53
CA LEU A 214 9.31 -5.39 11.14
C LEU A 214 8.17 -6.03 11.91
N THR A 215 7.24 -6.65 11.20
CA THR A 215 6.12 -7.40 11.77
C THR A 215 6.13 -8.81 11.21
N GLY A 216 6.33 -9.81 12.08
CA GLY A 216 6.44 -11.20 11.67
C GLY A 216 7.82 -11.57 11.15
N SER A 217 8.28 -10.86 10.13
CA SER A 217 9.53 -11.17 9.43
C SER A 217 10.78 -10.78 10.21
N ALA A 218 11.76 -11.67 10.23
CA ALA A 218 13.10 -11.38 10.76
C ALA A 218 14.05 -10.92 9.66
N ILE A 219 15.09 -10.18 10.05
CA ILE A 219 16.21 -9.78 9.18
C ILE A 219 17.52 -10.39 9.69
N ASN A 220 18.58 -10.32 8.88
CA ASN A 220 19.91 -10.68 9.35
C ASN A 220 20.45 -9.64 10.36
N TRP A 221 20.38 -9.97 11.65
CA TRP A 221 20.82 -9.09 12.74
C TRP A 221 22.34 -8.88 12.83
N LYS A 222 23.15 -9.80 12.28
CA LYS A 222 24.61 -9.81 12.47
C LYS A 222 25.34 -8.75 11.65
N GLY A 223 24.83 -8.39 10.46
CA GLY A 223 25.49 -7.47 9.53
C GLY A 223 25.00 -6.02 9.58
N ALA A 224 23.87 -5.75 10.23
CA ALA A 224 23.16 -4.51 9.94
C ALA A 224 23.75 -3.28 10.66
N ILE A 225 24.27 -2.33 9.87
CA ILE A 225 24.76 -1.02 10.32
C ILE A 225 23.61 -0.01 10.25
N TYR A 226 23.07 0.34 11.42
CA TYR A 226 21.90 1.21 11.57
C TYR A 226 22.24 2.51 12.31
N HIS A 227 23.38 3.12 11.98
CA HIS A 227 23.86 4.35 12.66
C HIS A 227 22.91 5.55 12.53
N LYS A 228 22.05 5.58 11.48
CA LYS A 228 21.02 6.62 11.28
C LYS A 228 19.64 6.24 11.80
N LEU A 229 19.47 5.06 12.38
CA LEU A 229 18.18 4.57 12.84
C LEU A 229 17.71 5.37 14.05
N THR A 230 16.52 5.94 13.92
CA THR A 230 15.86 6.77 14.94
C THR A 230 14.62 6.10 15.52
N ARG A 231 13.98 5.21 14.77
CA ARG A 231 12.78 4.49 15.17
C ARG A 231 12.92 3.01 14.80
N LEU A 232 12.79 2.13 15.78
CA LEU A 232 12.80 0.68 15.59
C LEU A 232 11.50 0.10 16.16
N THR A 233 10.76 -0.63 15.35
CA THR A 233 9.59 -1.41 15.77
C THR A 233 9.80 -2.87 15.37
N LEU A 234 9.79 -3.75 16.36
CA LEU A 234 9.85 -5.19 16.17
C LEU A 234 8.55 -5.77 16.74
N ALA A 235 7.78 -6.46 15.90
CA ALA A 235 6.51 -7.05 16.29
C ALA A 235 6.44 -8.52 15.85
N LEU A 236 6.15 -9.44 16.76
CA LEU A 236 5.92 -10.86 16.45
C LEU A 236 7.03 -11.50 15.58
N ILE A 237 8.28 -11.13 15.80
CA ILE A 237 9.41 -11.52 14.94
C ILE A 237 9.72 -13.01 15.07
N THR A 238 9.79 -13.71 13.93
CA THR A 238 10.15 -15.14 13.86
C THR A 238 11.19 -15.40 12.76
N PRO A 239 12.33 -16.04 13.08
CA PRO A 239 12.83 -16.30 14.42
C PRO A 239 13.19 -14.99 15.16
N PRO A 240 13.00 -14.92 16.49
CA PRO A 240 13.37 -13.73 17.26
C PRO A 240 14.88 -13.48 17.23
N PRO A 241 15.33 -12.22 17.38
CA PRO A 241 16.75 -11.94 17.57
C PRO A 241 17.25 -12.56 18.89
N SER A 242 18.45 -13.15 18.87
CA SER A 242 19.11 -13.54 20.11
C SER A 242 19.49 -12.31 20.94
N ALA A 243 19.67 -12.47 22.26
CA ALA A 243 20.07 -11.36 23.13
C ALA A 243 21.37 -10.66 22.67
N PRO A 244 22.45 -11.38 22.26
CA PRO A 244 23.64 -10.75 21.69
C PRO A 244 23.36 -9.96 20.41
N GLN A 245 22.47 -10.46 19.55
CA GLN A 245 22.09 -9.80 18.31
C GLN A 245 21.36 -8.48 18.59
N LEU A 246 20.35 -8.50 19.47
CA LEU A 246 19.62 -7.31 19.85
C LEU A 246 20.53 -6.31 20.60
N ARG A 247 21.39 -6.78 21.51
CA ARG A 247 22.37 -5.94 22.20
C ARG A 247 23.31 -5.26 21.22
N GLY A 248 23.82 -6.02 20.24
CA GLY A 248 24.66 -5.50 19.17
C GLY A 248 23.93 -4.46 18.30
N LEU A 249 22.66 -4.73 17.96
CA LEU A 249 21.81 -3.80 17.23
C LEU A 249 21.64 -2.48 17.97
N LEU A 250 21.24 -2.52 19.25
CA LEU A 250 21.04 -1.34 20.08
C LEU A 250 22.35 -0.56 20.26
N LYS A 251 23.48 -1.24 20.50
CA LYS A 251 24.80 -0.61 20.59
C LYS A 251 25.18 0.16 19.33
N ARG A 252 24.81 -0.33 18.14
CA ARG A 252 25.08 0.32 16.85
C ARG A 252 24.06 1.43 16.51
N ALA A 253 22.85 1.36 17.05
CA ALA A 253 21.78 2.34 16.80
C ALA A 253 21.88 3.54 17.76
N GLN A 254 23.01 4.26 17.74
CA GLN A 254 23.29 5.35 18.68
C GLN A 254 22.29 6.52 18.60
N ARG A 255 21.60 6.70 17.47
CA ARG A 255 20.60 7.75 17.23
C ARG A 255 19.17 7.31 17.52
N LEU A 256 18.97 6.11 18.06
CA LEU A 256 17.65 5.57 18.32
C LEU A 256 16.92 6.41 19.37
N ARG A 257 15.74 6.91 19.00
CA ARG A 257 14.85 7.70 19.87
C ARG A 257 13.62 6.92 20.30
N TYR A 258 13.14 6.02 19.45
CA TYR A 258 11.97 5.20 19.72
C TYR A 258 12.28 3.73 19.50
N LEU A 259 11.98 2.91 20.52
CA LEU A 259 12.07 1.46 20.46
C LEU A 259 10.72 0.86 20.84
N LYS A 260 10.13 0.06 19.96
CA LYS A 260 8.96 -0.76 20.25
C LYS A 260 9.28 -2.23 20.07
N LEU A 261 9.05 -3.01 21.13
CA LEU A 261 9.15 -4.46 21.14
C LEU A 261 7.77 -5.04 21.45
N ASP A 262 7.06 -5.48 20.41
CA ASP A 262 5.72 -6.04 20.52
C ASP A 262 5.77 -7.55 20.38
N ARG A 263 5.51 -8.26 21.47
CA ARG A 263 5.49 -9.72 21.52
C ARG A 263 6.75 -10.36 20.92
N THR A 264 7.90 -9.71 21.10
CA THR A 264 9.19 -10.18 20.59
C THR A 264 9.90 -10.92 21.73
N PRO A 265 9.98 -12.27 21.71
CA PRO A 265 10.57 -13.02 22.80
C PRO A 265 12.09 -12.86 22.78
N VAL A 266 12.63 -12.09 23.73
CA VAL A 266 14.07 -11.93 23.91
C VAL A 266 14.38 -12.13 25.38
N THR A 267 15.09 -13.23 25.67
CA THR A 267 15.57 -13.55 27.02
C THR A 267 16.95 -12.95 27.22
N PRO A 268 17.16 -12.07 28.21
CA PRO A 268 18.48 -11.56 28.54
C PRO A 268 19.42 -12.69 28.98
N GLU A 269 20.70 -12.53 28.71
CA GLU A 269 21.74 -13.42 29.25
C GLU A 269 22.16 -12.94 30.64
N ALA A 270 22.37 -13.88 31.56
CA ALA A 270 22.88 -13.58 32.89
C ALA A 270 24.20 -12.78 32.81
N GLY A 271 24.29 -11.71 33.60
CA GLY A 271 25.49 -10.85 33.67
C GLY A 271 25.67 -9.89 32.50
N ASN A 272 24.80 -9.90 31.48
CA ASN A 272 24.96 -9.04 30.30
C ASN A 272 23.68 -8.24 29.99
N PRO A 273 23.41 -7.15 30.74
CA PRO A 273 22.21 -6.34 30.58
C PRO A 273 22.17 -5.65 29.21
N PHE A 274 20.96 -5.24 28.80
CA PHE A 274 20.80 -4.41 27.61
C PHE A 274 21.16 -2.96 27.93
N LEU A 275 22.20 -2.46 27.27
CA LEU A 275 22.56 -1.04 27.30
C LEU A 275 21.70 -0.31 26.25
N LEU A 276 20.86 0.59 26.73
CA LEU A 276 19.99 1.39 25.89
C LEU A 276 20.75 2.60 25.30
N PRO A 277 20.49 2.99 24.05
CA PRO A 277 21.12 4.15 23.44
C PRO A 277 20.86 5.45 24.21
N ASP A 278 21.85 6.35 24.20
CA ASP A 278 21.76 7.57 25.01
C ASP A 278 20.68 8.55 24.54
N ASN A 279 20.27 8.43 23.28
CA ASN A 279 19.25 9.29 22.66
C ASN A 279 17.84 8.70 22.76
N LEU A 280 17.66 7.58 23.45
CA LEU A 280 16.38 6.90 23.55
C LEU A 280 15.39 7.71 24.39
N GLN A 281 14.24 8.04 23.81
CA GLN A 281 13.20 8.88 24.41
C GLN A 281 11.97 8.06 24.81
N THR A 282 11.62 7.05 24.01
CA THR A 282 10.41 6.25 24.20
C THR A 282 10.71 4.77 24.05
N ILE A 283 10.20 3.98 24.99
CA ILE A 283 10.27 2.52 24.97
C ILE A 283 8.86 1.97 25.18
N ASP A 284 8.39 1.21 24.20
CA ASP A 284 7.11 0.51 24.24
C ASP A 284 7.37 -0.99 24.24
N ILE A 285 7.11 -1.67 25.34
CA ILE A 285 7.25 -3.12 25.46
C ILE A 285 5.86 -3.73 25.64
N ILE A 286 5.44 -4.56 24.70
CA ILE A 286 4.17 -5.30 24.75
C ILE A 286 4.53 -6.78 24.92
N ALA A 287 4.12 -7.36 26.06
CA ALA A 287 4.55 -8.66 26.59
C ALA A 287 4.45 -9.83 25.58
N PRO A 288 5.36 -10.86 25.63
CA PRO A 288 5.81 -11.56 26.85
C PRO A 288 7.18 -11.14 27.41
N ALA A 289 7.73 -10.01 26.99
CA ALA A 289 9.09 -9.56 27.34
C ALA A 289 9.23 -8.92 28.75
N LEU A 290 8.57 -9.46 29.79
CA LEU A 290 8.72 -8.94 31.16
C LEU A 290 10.18 -9.06 31.64
N ASP A 291 10.84 -10.16 31.30
CA ASP A 291 12.25 -10.43 31.60
C ASP A 291 13.19 -9.42 30.92
N PHE A 292 12.80 -8.93 29.74
CA PHE A 292 13.54 -7.87 29.06
C PHE A 292 13.47 -6.56 29.86
N ALA A 293 12.30 -6.17 30.34
CA ALA A 293 12.14 -4.95 31.12
C ALA A 293 12.94 -5.00 32.44
N GLN A 294 13.00 -6.18 33.08
CA GLN A 294 13.79 -6.40 34.31
C GLN A 294 15.30 -6.36 34.09
N SER A 295 15.77 -6.61 32.87
CA SER A 295 17.20 -6.63 32.51
C SER A 295 17.69 -5.33 31.87
N LEU A 296 16.84 -4.31 31.80
CA LEU A 296 17.25 -2.97 31.41
C LEU A 296 18.11 -2.37 32.53
N SER A 297 19.27 -1.82 32.15
CA SER A 297 20.15 -1.15 33.12
C SER A 297 19.38 -0.03 33.86
N PRO A 298 19.47 0.05 35.20
CA PRO A 298 18.76 1.03 36.02
C PRO A 298 19.24 2.49 35.84
N SER A 299 20.21 2.72 34.95
CA SER A 299 20.90 4.00 34.78
C SER A 299 20.01 5.13 34.22
N ARG A 300 18.78 4.86 33.77
CA ARG A 300 17.89 5.87 33.18
C ARG A 300 16.45 5.78 33.65
N ARG A 301 15.91 6.92 34.11
CA ARG A 301 14.48 7.14 34.31
C ARG A 301 13.81 7.43 32.96
N LEU A 302 13.62 6.40 32.13
CA LEU A 302 12.84 6.54 30.90
C LEU A 302 11.35 6.38 31.21
N PRO A 303 10.46 7.11 30.52
CA PRO A 303 9.03 6.79 30.56
C PRO A 303 8.85 5.45 29.86
N ILE A 304 8.75 4.37 30.65
CA ILE A 304 8.41 3.05 30.14
C ILE A 304 6.88 2.99 30.09
N ALA A 305 6.34 3.07 28.89
CA ALA A 305 4.91 2.87 28.69
C ALA A 305 4.64 1.36 28.68
N PHE A 306 4.02 0.86 29.74
CA PHE A 306 3.37 -0.44 29.73
C PHE A 306 1.91 -0.23 29.36
N PRO A 307 1.51 -0.40 28.09
CA PRO A 307 0.09 -0.44 27.76
C PRO A 307 -0.48 -1.69 28.43
N LEU A 308 -1.00 -1.53 29.65
CA LEU A 308 -1.84 -2.51 30.31
C LEU A 308 -3.10 -2.66 29.45
N ARG A 309 -3.03 -3.50 28.42
CA ARG A 309 -4.23 -4.10 27.84
C ARG A 309 -4.80 -4.98 28.94
N MET A 310 -5.64 -4.40 29.79
CA MET A 310 -6.57 -5.17 30.61
C MET A 310 -7.34 -6.05 29.62
N MET A 311 -6.99 -7.34 29.58
CA MET A 311 -7.83 -8.33 28.93
C MET A 311 -9.18 -8.19 29.62
N LYS A 312 -10.18 -7.68 28.90
CA LYS A 312 -11.56 -7.70 29.39
C LYS A 312 -11.81 -9.13 29.84
N PRO A 313 -12.25 -9.36 31.10
CA PRO A 313 -12.54 -10.70 31.56
C PRO A 313 -13.51 -11.30 30.56
N THR A 314 -13.06 -12.35 29.87
CA THR A 314 -13.91 -13.20 29.07
C THR A 314 -14.98 -13.70 30.03
N LYS A 315 -16.21 -13.21 29.89
CA LYS A 315 -17.34 -13.69 30.68
C LYS A 315 -17.33 -15.22 30.59
N PRO A 316 -17.31 -15.95 31.72
CA PRO A 316 -17.40 -17.39 31.68
C PRO A 316 -18.66 -17.77 30.91
N GLY A 317 -18.48 -18.68 29.95
CA GLY A 317 -19.51 -19.08 29.01
C GLY A 317 -20.81 -19.44 29.74
N SER A 318 -21.86 -18.69 29.43
CA SER A 318 -23.23 -19.12 29.65
C SER A 318 -23.45 -20.36 28.77
N LYS A 319 -23.36 -21.54 29.39
CA LYS A 319 -23.89 -22.77 28.81
C LYS A 319 -25.40 -22.59 28.66
N ARG A 320 -25.86 -22.23 27.46
CA ARG A 320 -27.24 -22.46 27.05
C ARG A 320 -27.28 -23.75 26.24
N SER A 321 -27.80 -24.79 26.86
CA SER A 321 -28.25 -26.02 26.19
C SER A 321 -29.38 -25.73 25.21
N PRO A 322 -29.52 -26.54 24.15
CA PRO A 322 -30.53 -26.35 23.13
C PRO A 322 -31.87 -26.89 23.62
N MET A 323 -32.91 -26.06 23.62
CA MET A 323 -34.29 -26.55 23.68
C MET A 323 -34.93 -26.41 22.30
N ALA A 324 -35.27 -27.57 21.75
CA ALA A 324 -36.13 -27.73 20.60
C ALA A 324 -37.47 -27.03 20.80
N ARG A 325 -37.94 -26.35 19.75
CA ARG A 325 -39.38 -26.30 19.40
C ARG A 325 -39.55 -26.05 17.91
N SER A 326 -39.95 -27.14 17.26
CA SER A 326 -40.65 -27.22 15.99
C SER A 326 -42.02 -26.53 16.08
N ARG A 327 -42.40 -25.74 15.06
CA ARG A 327 -43.61 -25.95 14.22
C ARG A 327 -43.96 -24.74 13.32
N TYR A 328 -44.13 -25.06 12.03
CA TYR A 328 -44.97 -24.47 10.95
C TYR A 328 -44.68 -23.06 10.33
N ALA A 329 -43.96 -23.06 9.19
CA ALA A 329 -44.38 -22.80 7.77
C ALA A 329 -45.24 -21.56 7.37
N PRO A 330 -45.35 -21.18 6.07
CA PRO A 330 -44.39 -21.16 4.94
C PRO A 330 -44.46 -19.86 4.07
N CYS A 331 -43.80 -19.90 2.88
CA CYS A 331 -43.99 -19.10 1.64
C CYS A 331 -42.92 -18.05 1.30
N CYS A 332 -41.94 -18.42 0.46
CA CYS A 332 -41.95 -18.11 -0.98
C CYS A 332 -40.66 -18.64 -1.63
N ASN A 333 -40.81 -19.72 -2.40
CA ASN A 333 -39.86 -20.15 -3.43
C ASN A 333 -39.91 -19.17 -4.60
N GLN A 334 -38.76 -18.87 -5.20
CA GLN A 334 -38.66 -18.84 -6.66
C GLN A 334 -37.27 -19.29 -7.10
N HIS A 335 -37.32 -20.11 -8.14
CA HIS A 335 -36.28 -20.98 -8.67
C HIS A 335 -35.15 -20.24 -9.36
N SER A 336 -33.96 -20.85 -9.39
CA SER A 336 -33.12 -20.84 -10.58
C SER A 336 -32.47 -22.19 -10.77
N VAL A 337 -32.75 -22.73 -11.96
CA VAL A 337 -32.49 -24.08 -12.41
C VAL A 337 -31.02 -24.23 -12.81
N HIS A 338 -30.43 -25.34 -12.38
CA HIS A 338 -29.16 -25.87 -12.85
C HIS A 338 -29.37 -26.50 -14.24
N LEU A 339 -28.62 -26.04 -15.24
CA LEU A 339 -28.47 -26.75 -16.51
C LEU A 339 -27.01 -27.21 -16.65
N GLN A 340 -26.81 -28.49 -16.37
CA GLN A 340 -25.63 -29.25 -16.79
C GLN A 340 -25.77 -29.56 -18.29
N HIS A 341 -24.74 -29.26 -19.09
CA HIS A 341 -24.59 -29.86 -20.41
C HIS A 341 -23.34 -30.75 -20.44
N ARG A 342 -23.59 -32.06 -20.44
CA ARG A 342 -22.72 -33.11 -20.99
C ARG A 342 -22.76 -33.02 -22.52
N ARG A 343 -21.60 -33.05 -23.19
CA ARG A 343 -21.34 -33.73 -24.48
C ARG A 343 -19.91 -34.28 -24.39
N SER A 344 -19.73 -35.57 -24.15
CA SER A 344 -19.72 -36.67 -25.13
C SER A 344 -18.69 -36.49 -26.24
N ARG A 345 -17.64 -37.30 -26.13
CA ARG A 345 -16.60 -37.58 -27.12
C ARG A 345 -17.20 -38.14 -28.41
N ARG A 346 -16.60 -37.78 -29.54
CA ARG A 346 -16.05 -38.73 -30.51
C ARG A 346 -14.62 -38.31 -30.80
#